data_AF-A0A661FWY9-F1
#
_entry.id   AF-A0A661FWY9-F1
#
_cell.length_a   1.000
_cell.length_b   1.000
_cell.length_c   1.000
_cell.angle_alpha   90.00
_cell.angle_beta   90.00
_cell.angle_gamma   90.00
#
_symmetry.space_group_name_H-M   'P 1'
#
loop_
_entity.id
_entity.type
_entity.pdbx_description
1 polymer ?
#
loop_
_entity_poly.entity_id
_entity_poly.type
_entity_poly.pdbx_seq_one_letter_code
_entity_poly.pdbx_strand_id
1 'polypeptide(L)'
;MVLSESTWRILLITTISLILSTTPVAKLPNATAMGTAMIYVFVAGMGARATVAGFGQAPAFLLGAFIWIFIHGAFCLLGAKIFRVDVHSVAIASAANIGAAASAPIVAAFHRPSLVPVSILMALIGYALGNYLAPLAGHLARMAVGQ
;
A
#
# COMPACT_ATOMS: atom_id res chain seq x y z
N MET A 1 11.50 20.03 -4.12
CA MET A 1 12.23 18.97 -4.85
C MET A 1 11.54 17.65 -4.55
N VAL A 2 10.99 16.96 -5.56
CA VAL A 2 10.18 15.73 -5.36
C VAL A 2 11.04 14.56 -4.87
N LEU A 3 12.34 14.61 -5.16
CA LEU A 3 13.35 13.68 -4.63
C LEU A 3 13.97 14.29 -3.37
N SER A 4 13.37 14.03 -2.21
CA SER A 4 13.96 14.36 -0.90
C SER A 4 14.87 13.24 -0.42
N GLU A 5 15.69 13.52 0.60
CA GLU A 5 16.49 12.49 1.28
C GLU A 5 15.62 11.33 1.78
N SER A 6 14.43 11.63 2.33
CA SER A 6 13.46 10.63 2.77
C SER A 6 12.95 9.77 1.61
N THR A 7 12.72 10.37 0.45
CA THR A 7 12.27 9.65 -0.76
C THR A 7 13.37 8.68 -1.21
N TRP A 8 14.62 9.13 -1.28
CA TRP A 8 15.75 8.28 -1.65
C TRP A 8 15.97 7.14 -0.65
N ARG A 9 15.86 7.41 0.65
CA ARG A 9 15.91 6.37 1.71
C ARG A 9 14.86 5.29 1.47
N ILE A 10 13.61 5.66 1.19
CA ILE A 10 12.53 4.69 0.91
C ILE A 10 12.84 3.85 -0.33
N LEU A 11 13.27 4.49 -1.43
CA LEU A 11 13.59 3.81 -2.69
C LEU A 11 14.76 2.82 -2.52
N LEU A 12 15.83 3.23 -1.83
CA LEU A 12 16.98 2.37 -1.57
C LEU A 12 16.61 1.20 -0.67
N ILE A 13 15.91 1.45 0.45
CA ILE A 13 15.47 0.39 1.35
C ILE A 13 14.58 -0.61 0.59
N THR A 14 13.62 -0.12 -0.20
CA THR A 14 12.75 -0.98 -1.02
C THR A 14 13.56 -1.83 -2.00
N THR A 15 14.50 -1.21 -2.73
CA THR A 15 15.36 -1.90 -3.69
C THR A 15 16.19 -3.00 -3.01
N ILE A 16 16.85 -2.68 -1.88
CA ILE A 16 17.65 -3.63 -1.12
C ILE A 16 16.78 -4.76 -0.57
N SER A 17 15.61 -4.46 -0.01
CA SER A 17 14.67 -5.45 0.50
C SER A 17 14.21 -6.41 -0.60
N LEU A 18 13.90 -5.91 -1.80
CA LEU A 18 13.53 -6.75 -2.95
C LEU A 18 14.68 -7.65 -3.40
N ILE A 19 15.91 -7.11 -3.47
CA ILE A 19 17.10 -7.89 -3.80
C ILE A 19 17.32 -8.98 -2.73
N LEU A 20 17.29 -8.64 -1.45
CA LEU A 20 17.46 -9.61 -0.37
C LEU A 20 16.33 -10.66 -0.35
N SER A 21 15.12 -10.30 -0.79
CA SER A 21 14.00 -11.24 -0.90
C SER A 21 14.25 -12.37 -1.90
N THR A 22 15.18 -12.22 -2.85
CA THR A 22 15.56 -13.30 -3.79
C THR A 22 16.73 -14.14 -3.28
N THR A 23 17.32 -13.78 -2.13
CA THR A 23 18.44 -14.49 -1.51
C THR A 23 17.96 -15.48 -0.44
N PRO A 24 18.83 -16.38 0.08
CA PRO A 24 18.47 -17.29 1.17
C PRO A 24 17.97 -16.61 2.45
N VAL A 25 18.23 -15.30 2.63
CA VAL A 25 17.73 -14.50 3.76
C VAL A 25 16.20 -14.55 3.85
N ALA A 26 15.49 -14.63 2.72
CA ALA A 26 14.04 -14.73 2.69
C ALA A 26 13.49 -16.04 3.30
N LYS A 27 14.35 -17.06 3.43
CA LYS A 27 13.98 -18.38 3.96
C LYS A 27 14.31 -18.55 5.45
N LEU A 28 14.77 -17.49 6.11
CA LEU A 28 15.04 -17.54 7.55
C LEU A 28 13.77 -17.91 8.32
N PRO A 29 13.88 -18.71 9.40
CA PRO A 29 12.74 -19.05 10.23
C PRO A 29 12.01 -17.79 10.70
N ASN A 30 10.68 -17.80 10.60
CA ASN A 30 9.81 -16.70 11.04
C ASN A 30 10.02 -15.35 10.33
N ALA A 31 10.70 -15.30 9.17
CA ALA A 31 10.93 -14.05 8.43
C ALA A 31 9.64 -13.25 8.18
N THR A 32 8.56 -13.92 7.78
CA THR A 32 7.24 -13.28 7.58
C THR A 32 6.68 -12.71 8.89
N ALA A 33 6.70 -13.48 9.97
CA ALA A 33 6.17 -13.05 11.27
C ALA A 33 6.94 -11.85 11.84
N MET A 34 8.28 -11.86 11.70
CA MET A 34 9.12 -10.73 12.09
C MET A 34 8.83 -9.49 11.25
N GLY A 35 8.68 -9.64 9.93
CA GLY A 35 8.30 -8.54 9.03
C GLY A 35 6.95 -7.93 9.42
N THR A 36 5.93 -8.75 9.68
CA THR A 36 4.61 -8.29 10.13
C THR A 36 4.69 -7.55 11.47
N ALA A 37 5.46 -8.07 12.44
CA ALA A 37 5.64 -7.42 13.74
C ALA A 37 6.28 -6.02 13.59
N MET A 38 7.30 -5.88 12.73
CA MET A 38 7.94 -4.59 12.47
C MET A 38 6.98 -3.59 11.80
N ILE A 39 6.12 -4.06 10.88
CA ILE A 39 5.07 -3.22 10.28
C ILE A 39 4.10 -2.72 11.35
N TYR A 40 3.69 -3.56 12.30
CA TYR A 40 2.80 -3.12 13.38
C TYR A 40 3.45 -2.06 14.28
N VAL A 41 4.73 -2.21 14.62
CA VAL A 41 5.48 -1.18 15.36
C VAL A 41 5.56 0.12 14.56
N PHE A 42 5.83 0.05 13.25
CA PHE A 42 5.86 1.21 12.37
C PHE A 42 4.51 1.94 12.31
N VAL A 43 3.41 1.21 12.10
CA VAL A 43 2.05 1.76 12.06
C VAL A 43 1.66 2.39 13.41
N ALA A 44 1.97 1.72 14.52
CA ALA A 44 1.77 2.27 15.85
C ALA A 44 2.55 3.57 16.06
N GLY A 45 3.81 3.61 15.60
CA GLY A 45 4.64 4.82 15.65
C GLY A 45 4.12 5.97 14.78
N MET A 46 3.59 5.69 13.59
CA MET A 46 2.92 6.70 12.75
C MET A 46 1.68 7.27 13.47
N GLY A 47 0.85 6.40 14.05
CA GLY A 47 -0.33 6.81 14.80
C GLY A 47 0.03 7.66 16.03
N ALA A 48 1.07 7.29 16.78
CA ALA A 48 1.52 8.03 17.95
C ALA A 48 2.05 9.45 17.63
N ARG A 49 2.50 9.68 16.40
CA ARG A 49 2.95 11.01 15.91
C ARG A 49 1.82 11.81 15.27
N ALA A 50 0.65 11.23 15.08
CA ALA A 50 -0.50 11.94 14.53
C ALA A 50 -0.90 13.06 15.49
N THR A 51 -1.00 14.28 14.98
CA THR A 51 -1.40 15.46 15.74
C THR A 51 -2.66 16.05 15.16
N VAL A 52 -3.50 16.62 16.02
CA VAL A 52 -4.71 17.37 15.63
C VAL A 52 -4.35 18.81 15.22
N ALA A 53 -3.09 19.22 15.41
CA ALA A 53 -2.61 20.52 14.95
C ALA A 53 -2.79 20.65 13.42
N GLY A 54 -3.42 21.74 12.96
CA GLY A 54 -3.74 21.93 11.54
C GLY A 54 -5.09 21.34 11.10
N PHE A 55 -5.99 21.01 12.04
CA PHE A 55 -7.33 20.47 11.76
C PHE A 55 -8.16 21.28 10.76
N GLY A 56 -7.87 22.58 10.58
CA GLY A 56 -8.51 23.42 9.56
C GLY A 56 -8.25 22.94 8.11
N GLN A 57 -7.16 22.22 7.85
CA GLN A 57 -6.88 21.58 6.54
C GLN A 57 -7.46 20.16 6.45
N ALA A 58 -7.88 19.56 7.58
CA ALA A 58 -8.40 18.20 7.61
C ALA A 58 -9.58 17.96 6.66
N PRO A 59 -10.55 18.90 6.47
CA PRO A 59 -11.65 18.69 5.53
C PRO A 59 -11.19 18.48 4.08
N ALA A 60 -10.18 19.24 3.62
CA ALA A 60 -9.66 19.11 2.26
C ALA A 60 -8.92 17.78 2.06
N PHE A 61 -8.10 17.38 3.03
CA PHE A 61 -7.42 16.07 3.01
C PHE A 61 -8.43 14.91 3.06
N LEU A 62 -9.46 15.01 3.90
CA LEU A 62 -10.48 13.99 4.03
C LEU A 62 -11.29 13.85 2.74
N LEU A 63 -11.68 14.98 2.13
CA LEU A 63 -12.36 14.98 0.83
C LEU A 63 -11.48 14.34 -0.26
N GLY A 64 -10.19 14.69 -0.29
CA GLY A 64 -9.24 14.05 -1.19
C GLY A 64 -9.15 12.54 -0.99
N ALA A 65 -9.11 12.07 0.26
CA ALA A 65 -9.11 10.64 0.58
C ALA A 65 -10.40 9.94 0.12
N PHE A 66 -11.57 10.56 0.30
CA PHE A 66 -12.84 10.03 -0.21
C PHE A 66 -12.86 9.94 -1.73
N ILE A 67 -12.42 10.99 -2.44
CA ILE A 67 -12.33 11.00 -3.90
C ILE A 67 -11.40 9.88 -4.37
N TRP A 68 -10.24 9.73 -3.74
CA TRP A 68 -9.27 8.70 -4.09
C TRP A 68 -9.82 7.28 -3.88
N ILE A 69 -10.44 7.00 -2.73
CA ILE A 69 -11.06 5.70 -2.45
C ILE A 69 -12.21 5.41 -3.42
N PHE A 70 -13.00 6.42 -3.76
CA PHE A 70 -14.08 6.29 -4.74
C PHE A 70 -13.55 5.93 -6.13
N ILE A 71 -12.52 6.64 -6.62
CA ILE A 71 -11.88 6.35 -7.90
C ILE A 71 -11.30 4.93 -7.89
N HIS A 72 -10.55 4.56 -6.85
CA HIS A 72 -10.01 3.22 -6.67
C HIS A 72 -11.10 2.15 -6.72
N GLY A 73 -12.18 2.33 -5.96
CA GLY A 73 -13.32 1.43 -5.95
C GLY A 73 -13.98 1.29 -7.32
N ALA A 74 -14.15 2.40 -8.05
CA ALA A 74 -14.69 2.40 -9.41
C ALA A 74 -13.81 1.58 -10.37
N PHE A 75 -12.48 1.74 -10.32
CA PHE A 75 -11.54 0.93 -11.11
C PHE A 75 -11.60 -0.55 -10.73
N CYS A 76 -11.68 -0.88 -9.44
CA CYS A 76 -11.82 -2.25 -8.97
C CYS A 76 -13.12 -2.90 -9.49
N LEU A 77 -14.25 -2.20 -9.43
CA LEU A 77 -15.53 -2.69 -9.93
C LEU A 77 -15.55 -2.81 -11.47
N LEU A 78 -14.94 -1.86 -12.17
CA LEU A 78 -14.78 -1.94 -13.62
C LEU A 78 -13.93 -3.16 -14.00
N GLY A 79 -12.81 -3.38 -13.31
CA GLY A 79 -11.98 -4.57 -13.46
C GLY A 79 -12.77 -5.85 -13.20
N ALA A 80 -13.57 -5.89 -12.13
CA ALA A 80 -14.46 -7.01 -11.83
C ALA A 80 -15.39 -7.36 -12.99
N LYS A 81 -15.97 -6.34 -13.63
CA LYS A 81 -16.85 -6.50 -14.79
C LYS A 81 -16.11 -7.01 -16.02
N ILE A 82 -14.93 -6.47 -16.31
CA ILE A 82 -14.11 -6.85 -17.48
C ILE A 82 -13.59 -8.28 -17.33
N PHE A 83 -12.99 -8.60 -16.19
CA PHE A 83 -12.37 -9.91 -15.93
C PHE A 83 -13.34 -10.94 -15.37
N ARG A 84 -14.62 -10.58 -15.19
CA ARG A 84 -15.69 -11.43 -14.65
C ARG A 84 -15.33 -12.08 -13.31
N VAL A 85 -14.79 -11.27 -12.40
CA VAL A 85 -14.37 -11.70 -11.06
C VAL A 85 -15.47 -11.40 -10.04
N ASP A 86 -15.60 -12.26 -9.04
CA ASP A 86 -16.59 -12.09 -7.97
C ASP A 86 -16.23 -10.95 -6.99
N VAL A 87 -17.26 -10.45 -6.30
CA VAL A 87 -17.12 -9.31 -5.37
C VAL A 87 -16.19 -9.62 -4.19
N HIS A 88 -16.06 -10.87 -3.75
CA HIS A 88 -15.17 -11.22 -2.66
C HIS A 88 -13.71 -11.12 -3.08
N SER A 89 -13.37 -11.60 -4.27
CA SER A 89 -12.05 -11.42 -4.88
C SER A 89 -11.71 -9.93 -5.04
N VAL A 90 -12.69 -9.11 -5.43
CA VAL A 90 -12.52 -7.64 -5.54
C VAL A 90 -12.30 -7.00 -4.18
N ALA A 91 -13.03 -7.42 -3.14
CA ALA A 91 -12.84 -6.92 -1.78
C ALA A 91 -11.45 -7.26 -1.24
N ILE A 92 -10.97 -8.50 -1.44
CA ILE A 92 -9.61 -8.90 -1.10
C ILE A 92 -8.59 -8.06 -1.88
N ALA A 93 -8.83 -7.85 -3.17
CA ALA A 93 -7.95 -7.07 -4.02
C ALA A 93 -7.84 -5.61 -3.59
N SER A 94 -8.97 -5.01 -3.22
CA SER A 94 -9.02 -3.64 -2.69
C SER A 94 -8.29 -3.56 -1.34
N ALA A 95 -8.55 -4.49 -0.43
CA ALA A 95 -7.89 -4.56 0.88
C ALA A 95 -6.36 -4.71 0.75
N ALA A 96 -5.88 -5.48 -0.22
CA ALA A 96 -4.44 -5.61 -0.50
C ALA A 96 -3.78 -4.29 -0.93
N ASN A 97 -4.48 -3.45 -1.68
CA ASN A 97 -3.92 -2.19 -2.20
C ASN A 97 -4.10 -1.00 -1.26
N ILE A 98 -5.22 -0.94 -0.51
CA ILE A 98 -5.51 0.16 0.42
C ILE A 98 -5.03 -0.14 1.84
N GLY A 99 -5.34 -1.35 2.32
CA GLY A 99 -5.06 -1.77 3.68
C GLY A 99 -3.72 -2.51 3.86
N ALA A 100 -3.00 -2.74 2.76
CA ALA A 100 -1.67 -3.34 2.68
C ALA A 100 -1.55 -4.73 3.37
N ALA A 101 -0.31 -5.19 3.56
CA ALA A 101 0.01 -6.52 4.09
C ALA A 101 -0.49 -6.76 5.53
N ALA A 102 -0.91 -5.72 6.24
CA ALA A 102 -1.48 -5.80 7.58
C ALA A 102 -2.93 -6.32 7.60
N SER A 103 -3.76 -5.89 6.63
CA SER A 103 -5.21 -6.17 6.67
C SER A 103 -5.70 -7.07 5.52
N ALA A 104 -5.00 -7.11 4.39
CA ALA A 104 -5.35 -7.98 3.26
C ALA A 104 -5.51 -9.46 3.63
N PRO A 105 -4.60 -10.06 4.43
CA PRO A 105 -4.70 -11.48 4.78
C PRO A 105 -5.91 -11.77 5.67
N ILE A 106 -6.31 -10.82 6.50
CA ILE A 106 -7.47 -10.93 7.39
C ILE A 106 -8.76 -10.95 6.55
N VAL A 107 -8.89 -10.02 5.61
CA VAL A 107 -10.04 -9.96 4.69
C VAL A 107 -10.08 -11.23 3.81
N ALA A 108 -8.93 -11.70 3.33
CA ALA A 108 -8.85 -12.94 2.56
C ALA A 108 -9.23 -14.16 3.40
N ALA A 109 -8.75 -14.28 4.64
CA ALA A 109 -9.08 -15.40 5.52
C ALA A 109 -10.58 -15.51 5.80
N PHE A 110 -11.29 -14.38 5.90
CA PHE A 110 -12.73 -14.38 6.12
C PHE A 110 -13.53 -14.77 4.87
N HIS A 111 -13.09 -14.33 3.69
CA HIS A 111 -13.87 -14.52 2.45
C HIS A 111 -13.45 -15.76 1.65
N ARG A 112 -12.14 -15.94 1.44
CA ARG A 112 -11.54 -17.05 0.67
C ARG A 112 -10.14 -17.38 1.23
N PRO A 113 -10.02 -18.28 2.20
CA PRO A 113 -8.74 -18.64 2.83
C PRO A 113 -7.65 -19.06 1.85
N SER A 114 -8.02 -19.69 0.73
CA SER A 114 -7.09 -20.07 -0.34
C SER A 114 -6.38 -18.87 -1.01
N LEU A 115 -6.95 -17.67 -0.90
CA LEU A 115 -6.39 -16.44 -1.44
C LEU A 115 -5.54 -15.66 -0.43
N VAL A 116 -5.35 -16.16 0.80
CA VAL A 116 -4.49 -15.51 1.81
C VAL A 116 -3.06 -15.29 1.29
N PRO A 117 -2.35 -16.30 0.75
CA PRO A 117 -1.00 -16.08 0.20
C PRO A 117 -0.97 -15.09 -0.97
N VAL A 118 -1.99 -15.16 -1.83
CA VAL A 118 -2.14 -14.27 -2.99
C VAL A 118 -2.33 -12.82 -2.53
N SER A 119 -3.15 -12.59 -1.50
CA SER A 119 -3.39 -11.25 -0.95
C SER A 119 -2.13 -10.63 -0.34
N ILE A 120 -1.28 -11.42 0.31
CA ILE A 120 0.02 -10.98 0.84
C ILE A 120 0.94 -10.56 -0.31
N LEU A 121 1.10 -11.42 -1.31
CA LEU A 121 1.93 -11.13 -2.48
C LEU A 121 1.46 -9.87 -3.20
N MET A 122 0.16 -9.74 -3.40
CA MET A 122 -0.40 -8.58 -4.10
C MET A 122 -0.19 -7.28 -3.31
N ALA A 123 -0.35 -7.31 -1.98
CA ALA A 123 -0.07 -6.16 -1.13
C ALA A 123 1.41 -5.75 -1.16
N LEU A 124 2.33 -6.72 -1.14
CA LEU A 124 3.77 -6.46 -1.22
C LEU A 124 4.18 -5.87 -2.58
N ILE A 125 3.61 -6.39 -3.67
CA ILE A 125 3.83 -5.84 -5.02
C ILE A 125 3.29 -4.41 -5.09
N GLY A 126 2.08 -4.18 -4.59
CA GLY A 126 1.47 -2.85 -4.54
C GLY A 126 2.34 -1.85 -3.76
N TYR A 127 2.89 -2.27 -2.62
CA TYR A 127 3.79 -1.44 -1.82
C TYR A 127 5.10 -1.12 -2.55
N ALA A 128 5.72 -2.12 -3.17
CA ALA A 128 6.94 -1.95 -3.95
C ALA A 128 6.70 -0.96 -5.10
N LEU A 129 5.66 -1.18 -5.92
CA LEU A 129 5.30 -0.29 -7.02
C LEU A 129 4.95 1.12 -6.51
N GLY A 130 4.17 1.22 -5.43
CA GLY A 130 3.78 2.48 -4.82
C GLY A 130 4.98 3.35 -4.43
N ASN A 131 6.04 2.75 -3.89
CA ASN A 131 7.25 3.48 -3.52
C ASN A 131 7.94 4.16 -4.72
N TYR A 132 7.90 3.58 -5.91
CA TYR A 132 8.45 4.20 -7.13
C TYR A 132 7.44 5.10 -7.84
N LEU A 133 6.16 4.72 -7.88
CA LEU A 133 5.11 5.45 -8.59
C LEU A 133 4.69 6.72 -7.86
N ALA A 134 4.75 6.77 -6.53
CA ALA A 134 4.39 7.95 -5.76
C ALA A 134 5.24 9.20 -6.12
N PRO A 135 6.59 9.15 -6.10
CA PRO A 135 7.39 10.30 -6.52
C PRO A 135 7.23 10.63 -8.01
N LEU A 136 7.02 9.62 -8.87
CA LEU A 136 6.72 9.85 -10.28
C LEU A 136 5.41 10.62 -10.46
N ALA A 137 4.33 10.18 -9.81
CA ALA A 137 3.04 10.84 -9.84
C ALA A 137 3.12 12.26 -9.27
N GLY A 138 3.87 12.46 -8.19
CA GLY A 138 4.14 13.80 -7.63
C GLY A 138 4.88 14.71 -8.61
N HIS A 139 5.84 14.18 -9.38
CA HIS A 139 6.53 14.93 -10.41
C HIS A 139 5.60 15.30 -11.57
N LEU A 140 4.80 14.36 -12.08
CA LEU A 140 3.82 14.59 -13.13
C LEU A 140 2.75 15.62 -12.72
N ALA A 141 2.27 15.55 -11.48
CA ALA A 141 1.32 16.51 -10.94
C ALA A 141 1.90 17.93 -10.89
N ARG A 142 3.17 18.08 -10.51
CA ARG A 142 3.85 19.38 -10.55
C ARG A 142 3.96 19.94 -11.97
N MET A 143 4.34 19.10 -12.94
CA MET A 143 4.39 19.48 -14.35
C MET A 143 3.02 19.93 -14.88
N ALA A 144 1.95 19.22 -14.50
CA ALA A 144 0.59 19.57 -14.92
C ALA A 144 0.09 20.92 -14.37
N VAL A 145 0.62 21.36 -13.21
CA VAL A 145 0.29 22.65 -12.58
C VAL A 145 1.32 23.74 -12.96
N GLY A 146 2.30 23.43 -13.82
CA GLY A 146 3.29 24.40 -14.32
C GLY A 146 4.39 24.77 -13.31
N GLN A 147 4.70 23.89 -12.36
CA GLN A 147 5.76 24.06 -11.33
C GLN A 147 6.96 23.13 -11.55
#